data_AF-A0A920IR62-F1
#
_entry.id   AF-A0A920IR62-F1
#
_cell.length_a   1.000
_cell.length_b   1.000
_cell.length_c   1.000
_cell.angle_alpha   90.00
_cell.angle_beta   90.00
_cell.angle_gamma   90.00
#
_symmetry.space_group_name_H-M   'P 1'
#
loop_
_entity.id
_entity.type
_entity.pdbx_description
1 polymer ?
#
loop_
_entity_poly.entity_id
_entity_poly.type
_entity_poly.pdbx_seq_one_letter_code
_entity_poly.pdbx_strand_id
1 'polypeptide(L)'
;MHIVLEKKDNKLMIQASSFIDIVLVETSHPGNIGSAARAMKKMGLSKLVFVNPKKFPHGDARALAGNAKDLLQHAKVTKNLKDALQDAKYVFATSSRENL
;
A
#
# COMPACT_ATOMS: atom_id res chain seq x y z
N MET A 1 -0.11 23.93 -0.26
CA MET A 1 0.53 23.37 0.96
C MET A 1 1.73 22.54 0.51
N HIS A 2 2.90 23.17 0.41
CA HIS A 2 4.16 22.50 0.10
C HIS A 2 4.79 22.01 1.41
N ILE A 3 4.86 20.70 1.61
CA ILE A 3 5.71 20.13 2.65
C ILE A 3 6.94 19.57 1.94
N VAL A 4 8.07 20.25 2.09
CA VAL A 4 9.39 19.74 1.74
C VAL A 4 9.97 19.12 3.00
N LEU A 5 9.99 17.79 3.08
CA LEU A 5 10.67 17.07 4.15
C LEU A 5 12.11 16.82 3.71
N GLU A 6 13.06 17.54 4.31
CA GLU A 6 14.48 17.29 4.11
C GLU A 6 14.87 15.90 4.66
N LYS A 7 15.79 15.23 3.97
CA LYS A 7 16.31 13.87 4.26
C LYS A 7 17.04 13.71 5.62
N LYS A 8 16.97 14.67 6.55
CA LYS A 8 17.85 14.70 7.72
C LYS A 8 17.41 13.82 8.90
N ASP A 9 16.14 13.41 9.00
CA ASP A 9 15.68 12.57 10.11
C ASP A 9 14.99 11.27 9.67
N ASN A 10 15.81 10.26 9.34
CA ASN A 10 15.34 8.93 8.94
C ASN A 10 14.38 8.29 9.97
N LYS A 11 14.55 8.59 11.27
CA LYS A 11 13.73 8.02 12.36
C LYS A 11 12.30 8.57 12.36
N LEU A 12 12.13 9.88 12.14
CA LEU A 12 10.83 10.53 11.99
C LEU A 12 10.11 10.07 10.72
N MET A 13 10.84 9.91 9.60
CA MET A 13 10.28 9.40 8.35
C MET A 13 9.77 7.95 8.47
N ILE A 14 10.55 7.09 9.13
CA ILE A 14 10.16 5.69 9.39
C ILE A 14 8.96 5.62 10.35
N GLN A 15 8.87 6.51 11.35
CA GLN A 15 7.72 6.57 12.24
C GLN A 15 6.46 7.06 11.51
N ALA A 16 6.54 8.12 10.71
CA ALA A 16 5.39 8.66 9.98
C ALA A 16 4.80 7.64 8.98
N SER A 17 5.66 6.92 8.26
CA SER A 17 5.21 5.94 7.27
C SER A 17 4.53 4.71 7.89
N SER A 18 4.76 4.45 9.17
CA SER A 18 4.09 3.39 9.92
C SER A 18 2.61 3.70 10.23
N PHE A 19 2.13 4.92 10.00
CA PHE A 19 0.73 5.30 10.23
C PHE A 19 -0.13 5.32 8.96
N ILE A 20 0.45 5.00 7.81
CA ILE A 20 -0.24 5.06 6.51
C ILE A 20 -0.47 3.64 5.99
N ASP A 21 -1.74 3.25 5.90
CA ASP A 21 -2.16 2.01 5.27
C ASP A 21 -2.46 2.26 3.78
N ILE A 22 -1.74 1.56 2.90
CA ILE A 22 -2.07 1.55 1.47
C ILE A 22 -3.02 0.39 1.20
N VAL A 23 -4.26 0.73 0.86
CA VAL A 23 -5.33 -0.24 0.63
C VAL A 23 -5.56 -0.40 -0.88
N LEU A 24 -5.32 -1.60 -1.41
CA LEU A 24 -5.63 -1.93 -2.80
C LEU A 24 -6.90 -2.78 -2.86
N VAL A 25 -7.92 -2.23 -3.51
CA VAL A 25 -9.25 -2.84 -3.59
C VAL A 25 -9.41 -3.61 -4.89
N GLU A 26 -9.83 -4.87 -4.79
CA GLU A 26 -10.15 -5.78 -5.89
C GLU A 26 -9.10 -5.84 -7.00
N THR A 27 -7.81 -5.81 -6.64
CA THR A 27 -6.75 -5.78 -7.66
C THR A 27 -6.80 -7.02 -8.56
N SER A 28 -7.04 -6.80 -9.84
CA SER A 28 -7.24 -7.87 -10.82
C SER A 28 -5.94 -8.52 -11.29
N HIS A 29 -4.92 -7.70 -11.58
CA HIS A 29 -3.66 -8.18 -12.15
C HIS A 29 -2.57 -8.26 -11.09
N PRO A 30 -1.95 -9.43 -10.88
CA PRO A 30 -0.91 -9.60 -9.86
C PRO A 30 0.32 -8.71 -10.13
N GLY A 31 0.55 -8.30 -11.38
CA GLY A 31 1.63 -7.36 -11.68
C GLY A 31 1.43 -5.97 -11.05
N ASN A 32 0.19 -5.49 -10.94
CA ASN A 32 -0.12 -4.22 -10.27
C ASN A 32 0.19 -4.30 -8.77
N ILE A 33 -0.01 -5.47 -8.16
CA ILE A 33 0.35 -5.72 -6.76
C ILE A 33 1.86 -5.55 -6.56
N GLY A 34 2.67 -6.19 -7.41
CA GLY A 34 4.13 -6.09 -7.33
C GLY A 34 4.63 -4.67 -7.56
N SER A 35 4.13 -4.00 -8.60
CA SER A 35 4.51 -2.62 -8.92
C SER A 35 4.13 -1.63 -7.81
N ALA A 36 2.94 -1.78 -7.23
CA ALA A 36 2.51 -0.96 -6.10
C ALA A 36 3.42 -1.15 -4.87
N ALA A 37 3.72 -2.40 -4.49
CA ALA A 37 4.63 -2.70 -3.39
C ALA A 37 6.04 -2.09 -3.62
N ARG A 38 6.54 -2.17 -4.86
CA ARG A 38 7.83 -1.55 -5.23
C ARG A 38 7.80 -0.03 -5.07
N ALA A 39 6.73 0.63 -5.51
CA ALA A 39 6.55 2.07 -5.35
C ALA A 39 6.49 2.45 -3.86
N MET A 40 5.69 1.73 -3.06
CA MET A 40 5.58 1.92 -1.62
C MET A 40 6.94 1.87 -0.92
N LYS A 41 7.74 0.83 -1.19
CA LYS A 41 9.07 0.67 -0.59
C LYS A 41 10.00 1.85 -0.91
N LYS A 42 9.95 2.37 -2.15
CA LYS A 42 10.72 3.55 -2.55
C LYS A 42 10.27 4.83 -1.85
N MET A 43 9.00 4.90 -1.43
CA MET A 43 8.43 5.99 -0.66
C MET A 43 8.52 5.77 0.86
N GLY A 44 9.20 4.71 1.32
CA GLY A 44 9.33 4.40 2.75
C GLY A 44 8.06 3.86 3.42
N LEU A 45 7.02 3.54 2.66
CA LEU A 45 5.76 2.98 3.15
C LEU A 45 5.89 1.48 3.40
N SER A 46 5.23 0.99 4.45
CA SER A 46 5.41 -0.39 4.93
C SER A 46 4.12 -1.17 5.16
N LYS A 47 2.96 -0.51 5.28
CA LYS A 47 1.67 -1.17 5.53
C LYS A 47 0.85 -1.30 4.25
N LEU A 48 0.74 -2.53 3.77
CA LEU A 48 -0.03 -2.90 2.59
C LEU A 48 -1.25 -3.73 3.01
N VAL A 49 -2.42 -3.34 2.53
CA VAL A 49 -3.68 -4.03 2.78
C VAL A 49 -4.34 -4.35 1.44
N PHE A 50 -4.82 -5.57 1.26
CA PHE A 50 -5.62 -5.96 0.11
C PHE A 50 -7.06 -6.21 0.52
N VAL A 51 -8.00 -5.63 -0.23
CA VAL A 51 -9.42 -5.96 -0.11
C VAL A 51 -9.79 -6.84 -1.29
N ASN A 52 -10.16 -8.09 -1.04
CA ASN A 52 -10.63 -9.04 -2.06
C ASN A 52 -9.76 -9.10 -3.35
N PRO A 53 -8.42 -9.28 -3.24
CA PRO A 53 -7.56 -9.33 -4.43
C PRO A 53 -7.90 -10.57 -5.27
N LYS A 54 -7.99 -10.42 -6.60
CA LYS A 54 -8.40 -11.55 -7.46
C LYS A 54 -7.33 -12.63 -7.57
N LYS A 55 -6.05 -12.25 -7.50
CA LYS A 55 -4.89 -13.15 -7.68
C LYS A 55 -3.75 -12.79 -6.72
N PHE A 56 -3.87 -13.20 -5.46
CA PHE A 56 -2.84 -13.02 -4.44
C PHE A 56 -2.92 -14.13 -3.38
N PRO A 57 -1.80 -14.75 -2.97
CA PRO A 57 -0.42 -14.53 -3.43
C PRO A 57 -0.20 -15.02 -4.88
N HIS A 58 0.77 -14.45 -5.60
CA HIS A 58 1.07 -14.84 -6.98
C HIS A 58 2.55 -14.61 -7.34
N GLY A 59 3.10 -15.46 -8.22
CA GLY A 59 4.50 -15.38 -8.68
C GLY A 59 4.85 -14.03 -9.31
N ASP A 60 4.01 -13.55 -10.23
CA ASP A 60 4.20 -12.25 -10.90
C ASP A 60 4.24 -11.06 -9.93
N ALA A 61 3.40 -11.07 -8.90
CA ALA A 61 3.42 -10.04 -7.86
C ALA A 61 4.78 -10.04 -7.15
N ARG A 62 5.29 -11.23 -6.80
CA ARG A 62 6.62 -11.39 -6.18
C ARG A 62 7.76 -11.00 -7.12
N ALA A 63 7.63 -11.28 -8.42
CA ALA A 63 8.63 -10.95 -9.42
C ALA A 63 8.73 -9.42 -9.61
N LEU A 64 7.59 -8.72 -9.73
CA LEU A 64 7.55 -7.28 -9.93
C LEU A 64 7.82 -6.45 -8.66
N ALA A 65 7.62 -7.02 -7.47
CA ALA A 65 7.93 -6.36 -6.21
C ALA A 65 9.44 -6.10 -5.99
N GLY A 66 10.33 -6.88 -6.62
CA GLY A 66 11.78 -6.71 -6.45
C GLY A 66 12.22 -6.84 -4.99
N ASN A 67 12.73 -5.74 -4.40
CA ASN A 67 13.15 -5.68 -3.00
C ASN A 67 12.00 -5.41 -2.00
N ALA A 68 10.76 -5.27 -2.49
CA ALA A 68 9.57 -5.03 -1.67
C ALA A 68 8.78 -6.32 -1.36
N LYS A 69 9.41 -7.50 -1.46
CA LYS A 69 8.78 -8.80 -1.19
C LYS A 69 8.31 -8.90 0.26
N ASP A 70 9.00 -8.23 1.18
CA ASP A 70 8.61 -8.15 2.58
C ASP A 70 7.26 -7.47 2.76
N LEU A 71 6.92 -6.44 1.97
CA LEU A 71 5.57 -5.84 2.01
C LEU A 71 4.49 -6.84 1.61
N LEU A 72 4.76 -7.69 0.60
CA LEU A 72 3.81 -8.72 0.19
C LEU A 72 3.65 -9.81 1.26
N GLN A 73 4.74 -10.17 1.96
CA GLN A 73 4.71 -11.18 3.02
C GLN A 73 3.93 -10.73 4.25
N HIS A 74 4.01 -9.44 4.60
CA HIS A 74 3.34 -8.88 5.77
C HIS A 74 2.00 -8.20 5.41
N ALA A 75 1.54 -8.30 4.17
CA ALA A 75 0.31 -7.64 3.74
C ALA A 75 -0.92 -8.24 4.44
N LYS A 76 -1.80 -7.38 4.96
CA LYS A 76 -3.10 -7.79 5.49
C LYS A 76 -4.05 -8.06 4.33
N VAL A 77 -4.80 -9.16 4.36
CA VAL A 77 -5.85 -9.46 3.37
C VAL A 77 -7.20 -9.48 4.06
N THR A 78 -8.15 -8.69 3.56
CA THR A 78 -9.52 -8.61 4.06
C THR A 78 -10.53 -8.97 2.98
N LYS A 79 -11.75 -9.35 3.40
CA LYS A 79 -12.84 -9.69 2.47
C LYS A 79 -13.55 -8.46 1.92
N ASN A 80 -13.64 -7.39 2.70
CA ASN A 80 -14.39 -6.20 2.36
C ASN A 80 -13.66 -4.93 2.84
N LEU A 81 -14.12 -3.79 2.33
CA LEU A 81 -13.52 -2.49 2.61
C LEU A 81 -13.70 -2.07 4.07
N LYS A 82 -14.84 -2.41 4.71
CA LYS A 82 -15.11 -2.08 6.11
C LYS A 82 -14.04 -2.67 7.05
N ASP A 83 -13.67 -3.93 6.84
CA ASP A 83 -12.65 -4.62 7.64
C ASP A 83 -11.23 -4.05 7.41
N ALA A 84 -10.98 -3.49 6.22
CA ALA A 84 -9.71 -2.84 5.92
C ALA A 84 -9.59 -1.46 6.57
N LEU A 85 -10.70 -0.77 6.79
CA LEU A 85 -10.73 0.62 7.27
C LEU A 85 -11.10 0.76 8.75
N GLN A 86 -11.31 -0.35 9.47
CA GLN A 86 -11.86 -0.34 10.84
C GLN A 86 -11.10 0.58 11.82
N ASP A 87 -9.78 0.68 11.70
CA ASP A 87 -8.93 1.46 12.59
C ASP A 87 -8.53 2.83 12.02
N ALA A 88 -9.00 3.16 10.80
CA ALA A 88 -8.63 4.38 10.11
C ALA A 88 -9.41 5.58 10.66
N LYS A 89 -8.67 6.62 11.11
CA LYS A 89 -9.27 7.90 11.52
C LYS A 89 -9.61 8.80 10.34
N TYR A 90 -8.81 8.70 9.28
CA TYR A 90 -8.96 9.46 8.04
C TYR A 90 -8.84 8.49 6.88
N VAL A 91 -9.74 8.65 5.90
CA VAL A 91 -9.76 7.83 4.69
C VAL A 91 -9.70 8.75 3.49
N PHE A 92 -8.75 8.47 2.60
CA PHE A 92 -8.59 9.17 1.34
C PHE A 92 -8.82 8.16 0.22
N ALA A 93 -9.70 8.50 -0.73
CA ALA A 93 -9.96 7.70 -1.91
C ALA A 93 -9.33 8.37 -3.14
N THR A 94 -8.65 7.58 -3.97
CA THR A 94 -8.11 8.06 -5.24
C THR A 94 -9.04 7.69 -6.37
N SER A 95 -9.48 8.67 -7.15
CA SER A 95 -10.25 8.45 -8.37
C SER A 95 -9.63 9.27 -9.51
N SER A 96 -9.70 8.73 -10.73
CA SER A 96 -9.35 9.47 -11.94
C SER A 96 -10.46 10.41 -12.41
N ARG A 97 -11.61 10.38 -11.74
CA ARG A 97 -12.81 11.17 -12.05
C ARG A 97 -13.36 11.77 -10.76
N GLU A 98 -13.95 12.95 -10.85
CA GLU A 98 -14.46 13.68 -9.68
C GLU A 98 -15.70 13.06 -9.04
N ASN A 99 -16.30 12.05 -9.67
CA ASN A 99 -17.53 11.43 -9.18
C ASN A 99 -17.20 10.11 -8.47
N LEU A 100 -17.01 10.19 -7.15
CA LEU A 100 -17.00 9.06 -6.22
C LEU A 100 -18.34 8.95 -5.51
#